data_AF-A0A927GGI9-F1
#
_entry.id   AF-A0A927GGI9-F1
#
_cell.length_a   1.000
_cell.length_b   1.000
_cell.length_c   1.000
_cell.angle_alpha   90.00
_cell.angle_beta   90.00
_cell.angle_gamma   90.00
#
_symmetry.space_group_name_H-M   'P 1'
#
loop_
_entity.id
_entity.type
_entity.pdbx_description
1 polymer ?
#
loop_
_entity_poly.entity_id
_entity_poly.type
_entity_poly.pdbx_seq_one_letter_code
_entity_poly.pdbx_strand_id
1 'polypeptide(L)'
;MKMLFHVFKLVLLIGIIFKSSIATAQLTIDDGHYQIDKNLRLILCNAIPDKIPVGTTSISIGETYTLPNPITNIQVGKAYAVTRNDTTYQLYFTHLPIITINAINPLSDQETSGSITIHDTVGTLFSSSIGIKTRGSYSSTFPKKSYHIQLWTDSTGRSTKDESLLGMRSDHTWLLLAMYNEKLRLNNKVSHELWLKMHKLYYADLEPDAHATIRTRYVEIFVNKAYQGVYLFAENMDRKELKLKKQTTAGTGGELYKGTSWDAGTLFAGVPNLPAKPTALWGGWELDYPDSSQTNWSALHNFTDFIVNASDSTFSQQVSAKIREDNFVDYFIFLNLLRAEDNQGKNLFLARYNETAPYFIAPWDLDGAWGYYWNGDQRNMTNDILSNNLFNRLLSTNESFKSQLAKRWFSL
;
A
#
# COMPACT_ATOMS: atom_id res chain seq x y z
N MET A 1 78.64 56.90 -43.51
CA MET A 1 78.04 57.70 -42.42
C MET A 1 76.79 56.96 -41.92
N LYS A 2 76.91 56.33 -40.73
CA LYS A 2 75.86 55.88 -39.77
C LYS A 2 74.78 54.86 -40.23
N MET A 3 74.80 53.61 -39.71
CA MET A 3 73.99 53.05 -38.57
C MET A 3 72.53 52.68 -39.00
N LEU A 4 71.82 51.61 -38.59
CA LEU A 4 71.72 50.84 -37.34
C LEU A 4 70.75 49.61 -37.54
N PHE A 5 71.06 48.43 -36.97
CA PHE A 5 70.19 47.41 -36.29
C PHE A 5 68.92 46.79 -36.97
N HIS A 6 68.90 45.48 -37.27
CA HIS A 6 68.47 44.29 -36.45
C HIS A 6 66.94 44.11 -36.25
N VAL A 7 66.38 42.96 -36.69
CA VAL A 7 65.80 41.85 -35.85
C VAL A 7 64.90 40.90 -36.71
N PHE A 8 65.17 39.61 -36.56
CA PHE A 8 64.44 38.41 -37.01
C PHE A 8 62.92 38.40 -36.76
N LYS A 9 62.14 37.76 -37.65
CA LYS A 9 61.01 36.89 -37.22
C LYS A 9 60.56 35.90 -38.31
N LEU A 10 60.85 34.63 -38.00
CA LEU A 10 60.32 33.38 -38.53
C LEU A 10 58.79 33.32 -38.32
N VAL A 11 58.01 33.00 -39.34
CA VAL A 11 56.58 32.61 -39.16
C VAL A 11 56.43 31.13 -39.47
N LEU A 12 56.25 30.40 -38.38
CA LEU A 12 55.95 28.99 -38.25
C LEU A 12 54.48 28.75 -38.68
N LEU A 13 54.25 27.94 -39.71
CA LEU A 13 52.93 27.48 -40.11
C LEU A 13 52.50 26.34 -39.17
N ILE A 14 51.82 26.66 -38.07
CA ILE A 14 51.22 25.65 -37.17
C ILE A 14 49.92 25.16 -37.80
N GLY A 15 49.89 23.88 -38.17
CA GLY A 15 48.66 23.17 -38.52
C GLY A 15 47.74 23.07 -37.30
N ILE A 16 46.63 23.79 -37.33
CA ILE A 16 45.53 23.61 -36.37
C ILE A 16 44.79 22.34 -36.80
N ILE A 17 45.14 21.21 -36.19
CA ILE A 17 44.28 20.04 -36.18
C ILE A 17 43.09 20.40 -35.29
N PHE A 18 41.99 20.84 -35.89
CA PHE A 18 40.69 20.84 -35.22
C PHE A 18 40.34 19.38 -34.92
N LYS A 19 40.66 18.90 -33.71
CA LYS A 19 39.88 17.81 -33.12
C LYS A 19 38.50 18.40 -32.85
N SER A 20 37.59 18.28 -33.81
CA SER A 20 36.17 18.39 -33.52
C SER A 20 35.85 17.29 -32.52
N SER A 21 35.82 17.62 -31.23
CA SER A 21 35.09 16.82 -30.26
C SER A 21 33.65 16.87 -30.72
N ILE A 22 33.21 15.83 -31.43
CA ILE A 22 31.77 15.59 -31.59
C ILE A 22 31.30 15.43 -30.14
N ALA A 23 30.64 16.46 -29.62
CA ALA A 23 29.96 16.35 -28.34
C ALA A 23 28.91 15.26 -28.55
N THR A 24 29.20 14.05 -28.09
CA THR A 24 28.24 12.95 -28.13
C THR A 24 27.06 13.41 -27.30
N ALA A 25 25.89 13.51 -27.91
CA ALA A 25 24.67 13.83 -27.18
C ALA A 25 24.50 12.81 -26.05
N GLN A 26 24.43 13.31 -24.83
CA GLN A 26 24.35 12.53 -23.61
C GLN A 26 23.12 12.95 -22.83
N LEU A 27 22.37 11.97 -22.36
CA LEU A 27 21.32 12.19 -21.39
C LEU A 27 21.92 12.09 -19.98
N THR A 28 21.64 13.04 -19.10
CA THR A 28 22.09 12.98 -17.70
C THR A 28 20.90 12.77 -16.79
N ILE A 29 21.02 11.80 -15.89
CA ILE A 29 20.04 11.52 -14.84
C ILE A 29 20.64 11.95 -13.51
N ASP A 30 19.91 12.79 -12.78
CA ASP A 30 20.33 13.26 -11.46
C ASP A 30 20.36 12.13 -10.43
N ASP A 31 21.24 12.26 -9.45
CA ASP A 31 21.36 11.30 -8.36
C ASP A 31 20.04 11.14 -7.60
N GLY A 32 19.75 9.89 -7.22
CA GLY A 32 18.52 9.54 -6.53
C GLY A 32 17.36 9.14 -7.44
N HIS A 33 17.40 9.49 -8.73
CA HIS A 33 16.38 9.08 -9.70
C HIS A 33 16.64 7.72 -10.35
N TYR A 34 17.62 6.98 -9.85
CA TYR A 34 17.97 5.67 -10.36
C TYR A 34 18.49 4.74 -9.28
N GLN A 35 18.39 3.44 -9.54
CA GLN A 35 19.04 2.39 -8.77
C GLN A 35 19.62 1.33 -9.71
N ILE A 36 20.71 0.69 -9.28
CA ILE A 36 21.46 -0.28 -10.07
C ILE A 36 21.57 -1.59 -9.30
N ASP A 37 21.00 -2.65 -9.85
CA ASP A 37 21.24 -4.02 -9.40
C ASP A 37 22.31 -4.66 -10.31
N LYS A 38 23.52 -4.78 -9.78
CA LYS A 38 24.66 -5.34 -10.53
C LYS A 38 24.53 -6.84 -10.78
N ASN A 39 23.81 -7.56 -9.93
CA ASN A 39 23.64 -9.01 -10.05
C ASN A 39 22.66 -9.32 -11.19
N LEU A 40 21.57 -8.57 -11.27
CA LEU A 40 20.60 -8.66 -12.37
C LEU A 40 21.05 -7.92 -13.64
N ARG A 41 22.13 -7.12 -13.56
CA ARG A 41 22.54 -6.16 -14.59
C ARG A 41 21.37 -5.26 -15.00
N LEU A 42 20.66 -4.76 -14.01
CA LEU A 42 19.47 -3.93 -14.14
C LEU A 42 19.79 -2.50 -13.70
N ILE A 43 19.32 -1.53 -14.47
CA ILE A 43 19.24 -0.13 -14.06
C ILE A 43 17.78 0.27 -14.14
N LEU A 44 17.24 0.80 -13.05
CA LEU A 44 15.89 1.37 -13.04
C LEU A 44 16.00 2.88 -12.83
N CYS A 45 15.32 3.65 -13.66
CA CYS A 45 15.30 5.10 -13.62
C CYS A 45 13.86 5.61 -13.54
N ASN A 46 13.56 6.55 -12.63
CA ASN A 46 12.25 7.20 -12.54
C ASN A 46 12.27 8.67 -12.97
N ALA A 47 13.39 9.18 -13.47
CA ALA A 47 13.47 10.46 -14.17
C ALA A 47 13.31 10.23 -15.67
N ILE A 48 12.17 10.67 -16.20
CA ILE A 48 11.89 10.63 -17.64
C ILE A 48 12.04 12.06 -18.17
N PRO A 49 13.07 12.35 -18.98
CA PRO A 49 13.30 13.69 -19.51
C PRO A 49 12.21 14.08 -20.52
N ASP A 50 11.71 15.31 -20.43
CA ASP A 50 10.74 15.86 -21.38
C ASP A 50 11.32 16.01 -22.80
N LYS A 51 12.64 16.16 -22.92
CA LYS A 51 13.35 16.32 -24.17
C LYS A 51 14.62 15.47 -24.17
N ILE A 52 14.83 14.75 -25.27
CA ILE A 52 16.04 13.96 -25.49
C ILE A 52 16.88 14.67 -26.55
N PRO A 53 18.15 15.01 -26.27
CA PRO A 53 19.03 15.59 -27.27
C PRO A 53 19.13 14.71 -28.52
N VAL A 54 19.11 15.33 -29.70
CA VAL A 54 19.21 14.60 -30.98
C VAL A 54 20.54 13.85 -31.03
N GLY A 55 20.50 12.57 -31.40
CA GLY A 55 21.69 11.74 -31.49
C GLY A 55 22.19 11.20 -30.15
N THR A 56 21.35 11.16 -29.10
CA THR A 56 21.75 10.66 -27.78
C THR A 56 22.22 9.22 -27.82
N THR A 57 23.53 8.99 -27.69
CA THR A 57 24.17 7.66 -27.71
C THR A 57 24.80 7.27 -26.37
N SER A 58 24.68 8.12 -25.35
CA SER A 58 25.16 7.80 -24.00
C SER A 58 24.21 8.35 -22.93
N ILE A 59 24.28 7.76 -21.75
CA ILE A 59 23.53 8.18 -20.58
C ILE A 59 24.44 8.24 -19.34
N SER A 60 24.35 9.33 -18.57
CA SER A 60 25.00 9.50 -17.27
C SER A 60 24.07 9.07 -16.16
N ILE A 61 24.44 8.01 -15.43
CA ILE A 61 23.73 7.45 -14.29
C ILE A 61 24.77 7.17 -13.21
N GLY A 62 25.23 8.25 -12.54
CA GLY A 62 26.44 8.29 -11.70
C GLY A 62 27.75 8.07 -12.47
N GLU A 63 27.67 7.37 -13.59
CA GLU A 63 28.71 6.88 -14.47
C GLU A 63 28.18 6.91 -15.90
N THR A 64 29.05 6.96 -16.90
CA THR A 64 28.62 6.99 -18.30
C THR A 64 28.42 5.59 -18.86
N TYR A 65 27.25 5.35 -19.44
CA TYR A 65 26.91 4.14 -20.20
C TYR A 65 26.65 4.52 -21.66
N THR A 66 27.01 3.64 -22.59
CA THR A 66 26.79 3.82 -24.02
C THR A 66 25.56 3.04 -24.48
N LEU A 67 24.81 3.61 -25.42
CA LEU A 67 23.70 2.97 -26.11
C LEU A 67 24.19 2.45 -27.47
N PRO A 68 23.72 1.29 -27.94
CA PRO A 68 24.10 0.74 -29.23
C PRO A 68 23.55 1.56 -30.41
N ASN A 69 22.44 2.28 -30.21
CA ASN A 69 21.81 3.14 -31.19
C ASN A 69 21.32 4.43 -30.51
N PRO A 70 21.24 5.56 -31.22
CA PRO A 70 20.67 6.78 -30.68
C PRO A 70 19.22 6.59 -30.20
N ILE A 71 18.89 7.13 -29.03
CA ILE A 71 17.51 7.19 -28.55
C ILE A 71 16.88 8.53 -28.92
N THR A 72 15.64 8.49 -29.42
CA THR A 72 14.86 9.68 -29.77
C THR A 72 13.59 9.80 -28.94
N ASN A 73 13.14 8.71 -28.31
CA ASN A 73 12.02 8.69 -27.38
C ASN A 73 12.22 7.62 -26.29
N ILE A 74 11.72 7.91 -25.08
CA ILE A 74 11.69 6.97 -23.96
C ILE A 74 10.30 6.33 -23.86
N GLN A 75 10.29 5.01 -23.79
CA GLN A 75 9.11 4.20 -23.58
C GLN A 75 9.24 3.55 -22.20
N VAL A 76 8.30 3.87 -21.31
CA VAL A 76 8.24 3.28 -19.98
C VAL A 76 8.03 1.77 -20.06
N GLY A 77 8.76 1.03 -19.21
CA GLY A 77 8.73 -0.44 -19.19
C GLY A 77 9.48 -1.13 -20.34
N LYS A 78 10.01 -0.38 -21.31
CA LYS A 78 10.88 -0.94 -22.35
C LYS A 78 12.33 -1.06 -21.84
N ALA A 79 12.95 -2.19 -22.17
CA ALA A 79 14.36 -2.42 -21.90
C ALA A 79 15.26 -1.69 -22.92
N TYR A 80 16.26 -0.97 -22.42
CA TYR A 80 17.32 -0.34 -23.19
C TYR A 80 18.65 -0.97 -22.82
N ALA A 81 19.30 -1.64 -23.77
CA ALA A 81 20.64 -2.15 -23.56
C ALA A 81 21.62 -0.98 -23.45
N VAL A 82 22.36 -0.90 -22.33
CA VAL A 82 23.39 0.12 -22.09
C VAL A 82 24.68 -0.55 -21.61
N THR A 83 25.83 -0.12 -22.11
CA THR A 83 27.11 -0.79 -21.86
C THR A 83 28.08 0.13 -21.14
N ARG A 84 28.80 -0.42 -20.17
CA ARG A 84 29.93 0.24 -19.50
C ARG A 84 31.01 -0.80 -19.21
N ASN A 85 32.26 -0.52 -19.56
CA ASN A 85 33.42 -1.39 -19.32
C ASN A 85 33.13 -2.85 -19.71
N ASP A 86 32.68 -3.06 -20.95
CA ASP A 86 32.28 -4.37 -21.52
C ASP A 86 31.14 -5.10 -20.81
N THR A 87 30.50 -4.48 -19.82
CA THR A 87 29.33 -5.02 -19.13
C THR A 87 28.06 -4.36 -19.65
N THR A 88 27.14 -5.17 -20.16
CA THR A 88 25.83 -4.69 -20.64
C THR A 88 24.77 -4.83 -19.55
N TYR A 89 24.04 -3.75 -19.32
CA TYR A 89 22.89 -3.65 -18.41
C TYR A 89 21.60 -3.44 -19.22
N GLN A 90 20.48 -3.80 -18.62
CA GLN A 90 19.15 -3.44 -19.09
C GLN A 90 18.67 -2.23 -18.28
N LEU A 91 18.56 -1.08 -18.94
CA LEU A 91 17.98 0.14 -18.39
C LEU A 91 16.47 0.16 -18.65
N TYR A 92 15.70 0.42 -17.60
CA TYR A 92 14.25 0.64 -17.68
C TYR A 92 13.90 2.01 -17.12
N PHE A 93 12.93 2.66 -17.75
CA PHE A 93 12.29 3.86 -17.23
C PHE A 93 10.94 3.51 -16.60
N THR A 94 10.62 4.12 -15.47
CA THR A 94 9.36 3.93 -14.73
C THR A 94 8.76 5.27 -14.31
N HIS A 95 7.44 5.31 -14.19
CA HIS A 95 6.72 6.43 -13.53
C HIS A 95 6.49 6.17 -12.04
N LEU A 96 6.97 5.04 -11.52
CA LEU A 96 6.76 4.67 -10.14
C LEU A 96 7.84 5.30 -9.24
N PRO A 97 7.48 5.71 -8.01
CA PRO A 97 8.47 6.03 -7.00
C PRO A 97 9.43 4.87 -6.78
N ILE A 98 10.70 5.18 -6.58
CA ILE A 98 11.74 4.20 -6.22
C ILE A 98 11.97 4.30 -4.71
N ILE A 99 11.82 3.18 -4.02
CA ILE A 99 12.12 3.02 -2.61
C ILE A 99 13.38 2.19 -2.47
N THR A 100 14.38 2.71 -1.75
CA THR A 100 15.58 1.93 -1.38
C THR A 100 15.60 1.70 0.11
N ILE A 101 15.80 0.46 0.51
CA ILE A 101 15.91 0.03 1.90
C ILE A 101 17.30 -0.56 2.10
N ASN A 102 18.02 -0.08 3.11
CA ASN A 102 19.27 -0.67 3.57
C ASN A 102 19.06 -1.22 4.98
N ALA A 103 18.83 -2.53 5.08
CA ALA A 103 18.64 -3.23 6.35
C ALA A 103 20.00 -3.69 6.90
N ILE A 104 20.21 -3.48 8.21
CA ILE A 104 21.47 -3.85 8.87
C ILE A 104 21.61 -5.36 9.03
N ASN A 105 20.50 -6.05 9.29
CA ASN A 105 20.46 -7.51 9.43
C ASN A 105 19.57 -8.15 8.35
N PRO A 106 19.67 -9.48 8.14
CA PRO A 106 18.71 -10.20 7.32
C PRO A 106 17.27 -9.95 7.76
N LEU A 107 16.40 -9.68 6.78
CA LEU A 107 14.98 -9.41 7.05
C LEU A 107 14.24 -10.69 7.45
N SER A 108 13.56 -10.65 8.59
CA SER A 108 12.70 -11.72 9.12
C SER A 108 11.43 -11.12 9.74
N ASP A 109 10.65 -11.91 10.47
CA ASP A 109 9.51 -11.41 11.26
C ASP A 109 9.94 -10.60 12.49
N GLN A 110 11.22 -10.68 12.86
CA GLN A 110 11.82 -9.84 13.89
C GLN A 110 12.20 -8.49 13.30
N GLU A 111 11.89 -7.44 14.05
CA GLU A 111 12.22 -6.08 13.64
C GLU A 111 13.72 -5.84 13.66
N THR A 112 14.21 -5.18 12.61
CA THR A 112 15.59 -4.75 12.53
C THR A 112 15.72 -3.32 12.05
N SER A 113 16.83 -2.69 12.44
CA SER A 113 17.16 -1.32 12.05
C SER A 113 17.63 -1.25 10.61
N GLY A 114 17.32 -0.14 9.96
CA GLY A 114 17.78 0.18 8.62
C GLY A 114 17.58 1.64 8.27
N SER A 115 17.80 1.95 7.00
CA SER A 115 17.44 3.24 6.40
C SER A 115 16.54 3.04 5.20
N ILE A 116 15.68 4.04 4.96
CA ILE A 116 14.85 4.13 3.76
C ILE A 116 15.16 5.44 3.04
N THR A 117 15.18 5.36 1.71
CA THR A 117 15.03 6.53 0.85
C THR A 117 13.84 6.33 -0.07
N ILE A 118 13.06 7.39 -0.29
CA ILE A 118 11.92 7.41 -1.21
C ILE A 118 12.12 8.55 -2.17
N HIS A 119 12.19 8.23 -3.45
CA HIS A 119 12.24 9.18 -4.54
C HIS A 119 11.00 8.99 -5.41
N ASP A 120 10.10 9.97 -5.39
CA ASP A 120 9.03 10.05 -6.39
C ASP A 120 9.58 10.69 -7.68
N THR A 121 8.78 10.68 -8.74
CA THR A 121 9.02 11.38 -10.01
C THR A 121 9.03 12.90 -9.87
N VAL A 122 8.46 13.42 -8.78
CA VAL A 122 8.41 14.85 -8.45
C VAL A 122 8.70 15.08 -6.97
N GLY A 123 9.18 16.28 -6.63
CA GLY A 123 9.46 16.67 -5.25
C GLY A 123 10.85 16.23 -4.76
N THR A 124 11.06 16.35 -3.46
CA THR A 124 12.36 16.10 -2.84
C THR A 124 12.49 14.66 -2.36
N LEU A 125 13.73 14.14 -2.42
CA LEU A 125 14.12 12.91 -1.74
C LEU A 125 13.69 12.90 -0.27
N PHE A 126 12.97 11.86 0.15
CA PHE A 126 12.71 11.60 1.58
C PHE A 126 13.64 10.52 2.12
N SER A 127 14.27 10.77 3.27
CA SER A 127 15.13 9.79 3.95
C SER A 127 14.79 9.65 5.43
N SER A 128 14.89 8.43 5.96
CA SER A 128 14.67 8.16 7.39
C SER A 128 15.44 6.94 7.87
N SER A 129 15.78 6.93 9.16
CA SER A 129 16.00 5.67 9.88
C SER A 129 14.67 4.94 10.04
N ILE A 130 14.71 3.61 9.99
CA ILE A 130 13.51 2.77 10.06
C ILE A 130 13.72 1.52 10.90
N GLY A 131 12.64 1.07 11.53
CA GLY A 131 12.42 -0.33 11.89
C GLY A 131 11.74 -1.05 10.75
N ILE A 132 12.21 -2.24 10.38
CA ILE A 132 11.61 -3.05 9.32
C ILE A 132 11.54 -4.52 9.72
N LYS A 133 10.41 -5.14 9.40
CA LYS A 133 10.18 -6.58 9.51
C LYS A 133 9.32 -7.09 8.36
N THR A 134 9.43 -8.37 8.06
CA THR A 134 8.47 -9.07 7.20
C THR A 134 7.12 -9.14 7.89
N ARG A 135 6.04 -9.17 7.10
CA ARG A 135 4.66 -9.19 7.60
C ARG A 135 3.77 -10.16 6.84
N GLY A 136 2.62 -10.43 7.47
CA GLY A 136 1.58 -11.32 6.97
C GLY A 136 1.75 -12.74 7.52
N SER A 137 0.66 -13.49 7.56
CA SER A 137 0.69 -14.88 8.03
C SER A 137 1.09 -15.80 6.89
N TYR A 138 0.14 -16.21 6.03
CA TYR A 138 0.44 -17.07 4.89
C TYR A 138 1.43 -16.44 3.90
N SER A 139 1.28 -15.14 3.61
CA SER A 139 2.14 -14.43 2.66
C SER A 139 3.61 -14.36 3.08
N SER A 140 3.92 -14.55 4.37
CA SER A 140 5.31 -14.62 4.85
C SER A 140 6.04 -15.86 4.32
N THR A 141 5.32 -16.88 3.84
CA THR A 141 5.93 -18.09 3.25
C THR A 141 6.40 -17.87 1.82
N PHE A 142 5.88 -16.85 1.12
CA PHE A 142 6.21 -16.59 -0.28
C PHE A 142 7.65 -16.13 -0.49
N PRO A 143 8.28 -16.41 -1.65
CA PRO A 143 9.63 -15.93 -1.94
C PRO A 143 9.79 -14.41 -1.84
N LYS A 144 8.80 -13.66 -2.35
CA LYS A 144 8.78 -12.19 -2.24
C LYS A 144 8.01 -11.78 -1.00
N LYS A 145 8.70 -11.14 -0.06
CA LYS A 145 8.15 -10.78 1.26
C LYS A 145 7.46 -9.41 1.22
N SER A 146 6.36 -9.30 1.94
CA SER A 146 5.76 -8.02 2.32
C SER A 146 6.45 -7.50 3.58
N TYR A 147 6.52 -6.17 3.75
CA TYR A 147 7.19 -5.53 4.89
C TYR A 147 6.26 -4.59 5.67
N HIS A 148 6.50 -4.50 6.97
CA HIS A 148 6.03 -3.45 7.85
C HIS A 148 7.21 -2.53 8.15
N ILE A 149 7.02 -1.23 7.98
CA ILE A 149 8.03 -0.20 8.20
C ILE A 149 7.55 0.74 9.29
N GLN A 150 8.43 1.04 10.23
CA GLN A 150 8.25 2.09 11.23
C GLN A 150 9.30 3.18 11.02
N LEU A 151 8.89 4.43 10.91
CA LEU A 151 9.78 5.59 10.78
C LEU A 151 10.30 5.98 12.15
N TRP A 152 11.62 6.00 12.28
CA TRP A 152 12.31 6.36 13.52
C TRP A 152 12.94 7.76 13.42
N THR A 153 13.05 8.44 14.57
CA THR A 153 13.73 9.74 14.66
C THR A 153 15.22 9.63 14.38
N ASP A 154 15.81 8.47 14.69
CA ASP A 154 17.23 8.17 14.55
C ASP A 154 17.44 6.64 14.48
N SER A 155 18.70 6.22 14.33
CA SER A 155 19.06 4.81 14.15
C SER A 155 18.87 3.93 15.40
N THR A 156 18.57 4.51 16.57
CA THR A 156 18.36 3.76 17.82
C THR A 156 16.98 3.14 17.94
N GLY A 157 15.99 3.65 17.20
CA GLY A 157 14.60 3.17 17.25
C GLY A 157 13.88 3.41 18.57
N ARG A 158 14.38 4.32 19.42
CA ARG A 158 13.76 4.65 20.70
C ARG A 158 12.50 5.52 20.57
N SER A 159 12.38 6.26 19.48
CA SER A 159 11.23 7.11 19.17
C SER A 159 10.90 7.10 17.69
N THR A 160 9.63 7.31 17.39
CA THR A 160 9.08 7.36 16.04
C THR A 160 8.82 8.80 15.60
N LYS A 161 8.67 8.99 14.29
CA LYS A 161 8.22 10.25 13.71
C LYS A 161 7.12 10.02 12.68
N ASP A 162 6.09 10.85 12.70
CA ASP A 162 5.04 10.83 11.69
C ASP A 162 5.48 11.67 10.48
N GLU A 163 5.31 11.12 9.26
CA GLU A 163 5.62 11.81 8.00
C GLU A 163 4.50 11.54 6.99
N SER A 164 4.21 12.50 6.12
CA SER A 164 3.27 12.30 5.00
C SER A 164 4.04 11.86 3.75
N LEU A 165 3.81 10.62 3.31
CA LEU A 165 4.54 10.02 2.19
C LEU A 165 3.63 9.77 0.99
N LEU A 166 4.08 10.12 -0.22
CA LEU A 166 3.38 9.87 -1.49
C LEU A 166 1.92 10.37 -1.54
N GLY A 167 1.65 11.51 -0.88
CA GLY A 167 0.33 12.14 -0.79
C GLY A 167 -0.65 11.42 0.14
N MET A 168 -0.16 10.51 0.98
CA MET A 168 -0.95 9.82 2.00
C MET A 168 -0.83 10.50 3.36
N ARG A 169 -1.55 9.99 4.38
CA ARG A 169 -1.69 10.64 5.69
C ARG A 169 -0.34 10.77 6.39
N SER A 170 -0.26 11.66 7.38
CA SER A 170 0.90 11.68 8.26
C SER A 170 0.89 10.47 9.18
N ASP A 171 1.91 9.63 9.09
CA ASP A 171 2.06 8.47 9.97
C ASP A 171 3.52 8.01 10.10
N HIS A 172 3.80 7.26 11.15
CA HIS A 172 5.08 6.61 11.35
C HIS A 172 5.08 5.16 10.89
N THR A 173 3.93 4.59 10.54
CA THR A 173 3.81 3.18 10.12
C THR A 173 3.35 3.07 8.67
N TRP A 174 4.07 2.27 7.89
CA TRP A 174 3.82 2.08 6.46
C TRP A 174 3.97 0.62 6.07
N LEU A 175 3.20 0.19 5.08
CA LEU A 175 3.21 -1.19 4.60
C LEU A 175 3.76 -1.27 3.18
N LEU A 176 4.53 -2.31 2.91
CA LEU A 176 4.95 -2.73 1.58
C LEU A 176 4.33 -4.08 1.26
N LEU A 177 3.31 -4.11 0.41
CA LEU A 177 2.60 -5.32 0.03
C LEU A 177 3.19 -5.89 -1.25
N ALA A 178 3.73 -7.11 -1.18
CA ALA A 178 4.44 -7.77 -2.28
C ALA A 178 3.54 -8.20 -3.43
N MET A 179 2.23 -8.37 -3.19
CA MET A 179 1.23 -8.87 -4.16
C MET A 179 1.72 -10.14 -4.89
N TYR A 180 2.38 -11.04 -4.17
CA TYR A 180 3.11 -12.14 -4.81
C TYR A 180 2.15 -13.15 -5.47
N ASN A 181 1.10 -13.53 -4.74
CA ASN A 181 0.01 -14.41 -5.14
C ASN A 181 -1.00 -13.76 -6.10
N GLU A 182 -0.99 -12.44 -6.25
CA GLU A 182 -1.85 -11.75 -7.22
C GLU A 182 -1.21 -11.82 -8.62
N LYS A 183 -1.77 -12.61 -9.54
CA LYS A 183 -1.20 -12.77 -10.89
C LYS A 183 -1.04 -11.44 -11.64
N LEU A 184 -2.00 -10.53 -11.47
CA LEU A 184 -1.97 -9.21 -12.13
C LEU A 184 -1.39 -8.11 -11.24
N ARG A 185 -1.23 -8.33 -9.93
CA ARG A 185 -0.80 -7.31 -8.95
C ARG A 185 -1.77 -6.10 -8.92
N LEU A 186 -3.07 -6.34 -9.14
CA LEU A 186 -4.09 -5.31 -9.24
C LEU A 186 -5.22 -5.46 -8.20
N ASN A 187 -5.49 -6.68 -7.74
CA ASN A 187 -6.74 -7.01 -7.04
C ASN A 187 -6.87 -6.16 -5.77
N ASN A 188 -5.83 -6.15 -4.94
CA ASN A 188 -5.89 -5.45 -3.67
C ASN A 188 -6.01 -3.93 -3.87
N LYS A 189 -5.24 -3.35 -4.80
CA LYS A 189 -5.31 -1.93 -5.14
C LYS A 189 -6.68 -1.51 -5.65
N VAL A 190 -7.17 -2.18 -6.70
CA VAL A 190 -8.43 -1.83 -7.36
C VAL A 190 -9.60 -1.96 -6.38
N SER A 191 -9.56 -2.98 -5.51
CA SER A 191 -10.59 -3.19 -4.50
C SER A 191 -10.63 -2.06 -3.47
N HIS A 192 -9.48 -1.63 -2.93
CA HIS A 192 -9.41 -0.50 -2.02
C HIS A 192 -9.84 0.82 -2.70
N GLU A 193 -9.38 1.08 -3.92
CA GLU A 193 -9.79 2.28 -4.68
C GLU A 193 -11.27 2.29 -5.02
N LEU A 194 -11.86 1.13 -5.34
CA LEU A 194 -13.28 1.00 -5.59
C LEU A 194 -14.09 1.29 -4.32
N TRP A 195 -13.66 0.76 -3.17
CA TRP A 195 -14.33 1.03 -1.90
C TRP A 195 -14.32 2.53 -1.55
N LEU A 196 -13.18 3.20 -1.72
CA LEU A 196 -13.06 4.66 -1.53
C LEU A 196 -13.99 5.46 -2.45
N LYS A 197 -14.29 4.95 -3.64
CA LYS A 197 -15.22 5.59 -4.58
C LYS A 197 -16.68 5.30 -4.25
N MET A 198 -16.99 4.08 -3.80
CA MET A 198 -18.36 3.67 -3.60
C MET A 198 -18.91 4.11 -2.24
N HIS A 199 -18.09 4.11 -1.18
CA HIS A 199 -18.56 4.32 0.17
C HIS A 199 -17.88 5.53 0.85
N LYS A 200 -18.69 6.38 1.47
CA LYS A 200 -18.23 7.49 2.32
C LYS A 200 -18.67 7.20 3.76
N LEU A 201 -17.74 7.36 4.72
CA LEU A 201 -18.06 7.24 6.13
C LEU A 201 -19.14 8.24 6.52
N TYR A 202 -20.12 7.80 7.31
CA TYR A 202 -21.27 8.63 7.67
C TYR A 202 -20.93 9.88 8.50
N TYR A 203 -19.74 9.93 9.08
CA TYR A 203 -19.21 11.04 9.87
C TYR A 203 -18.07 11.78 9.15
N ALA A 204 -17.85 11.53 7.86
CA ALA A 204 -16.77 12.16 7.10
C ALA A 204 -16.89 13.70 7.03
N ASP A 205 -18.08 14.27 7.22
CA ASP A 205 -18.24 15.73 7.31
C ASP A 205 -17.66 16.30 8.62
N LEU A 206 -17.58 15.48 9.68
CA LEU A 206 -16.94 15.83 10.95
C LEU A 206 -15.44 15.54 10.94
N GLU A 207 -15.01 14.54 10.16
CA GLU A 207 -13.64 14.06 10.06
C GLU A 207 -13.25 13.97 8.57
N PRO A 208 -12.95 15.10 7.90
CA PRO A 208 -12.71 15.13 6.45
C PRO A 208 -11.48 14.32 6.01
N ASP A 209 -10.56 14.04 6.93
CA ASP A 209 -9.38 13.21 6.71
C ASP A 209 -9.62 11.71 7.02
N ALA A 210 -10.85 11.31 7.34
CA ALA A 210 -11.19 9.91 7.58
C ALA A 210 -11.49 9.20 6.25
N HIS A 211 -10.93 8.00 6.06
CA HIS A 211 -11.23 7.18 4.90
C HIS A 211 -11.84 5.85 5.29
N ALA A 212 -12.77 5.35 4.47
CA ALA A 212 -13.45 4.08 4.73
C ALA A 212 -12.55 2.85 4.51
N THR A 213 -11.40 3.01 3.86
CA THR A 213 -10.35 1.99 3.74
C THR A 213 -8.99 2.66 3.46
N ILE A 214 -7.91 1.88 3.37
CA ILE A 214 -6.55 2.40 3.13
C ILE A 214 -6.36 2.93 1.70
N ARG A 215 -5.44 3.88 1.53
CA ARG A 215 -4.89 4.26 0.22
C ARG A 215 -3.61 3.48 -0.08
N THR A 216 -3.35 3.30 -1.39
CA THR A 216 -2.19 2.57 -1.89
C THR A 216 -1.55 3.23 -3.11
N ARG A 217 -0.24 3.10 -3.25
CA ARG A 217 0.57 3.58 -4.39
C ARG A 217 1.48 2.46 -4.88
N TYR A 218 1.57 2.25 -6.20
CA TYR A 218 2.60 1.37 -6.75
C TYR A 218 3.97 2.00 -6.59
N VAL A 219 4.96 1.19 -6.21
CA VAL A 219 6.36 1.60 -6.03
C VAL A 219 7.29 0.51 -6.49
N GLU A 220 8.52 0.87 -6.84
CA GLU A 220 9.61 -0.06 -7.18
C GLU A 220 10.61 -0.12 -6.04
N ILE A 221 11.03 -1.32 -5.63
CA ILE A 221 11.81 -1.47 -4.39
C ILE A 221 13.16 -2.12 -4.61
N PHE A 222 14.18 -1.55 -3.96
CA PHE A 222 15.50 -2.14 -3.79
C PHE A 222 15.74 -2.40 -2.30
N VAL A 223 16.15 -3.61 -1.95
CA VAL A 223 16.57 -3.98 -0.60
C VAL A 223 18.03 -4.38 -0.65
N ASN A 224 18.89 -3.69 0.09
CA ASN A 224 20.34 -3.92 0.10
C ASN A 224 20.93 -3.97 -1.32
N LYS A 225 20.51 -3.01 -2.18
CA LYS A 225 20.86 -2.89 -3.61
C LYS A 225 20.32 -3.97 -4.54
N ALA A 226 19.59 -4.95 -4.03
CA ALA A 226 18.93 -5.98 -4.85
C ALA A 226 17.50 -5.55 -5.18
N TYR A 227 17.15 -5.57 -6.46
CA TYR A 227 15.81 -5.23 -6.92
C TYR A 227 14.79 -6.29 -6.48
N GLN A 228 13.69 -5.85 -5.88
CA GLN A 228 12.62 -6.70 -5.39
C GLN A 228 11.35 -6.62 -6.26
N GLY A 229 11.35 -5.76 -7.29
CA GLY A 229 10.19 -5.53 -8.15
C GLY A 229 9.15 -4.57 -7.57
N VAL A 230 7.97 -4.57 -8.19
CA VAL A 230 6.84 -3.69 -7.84
C VAL A 230 6.16 -4.11 -6.54
N TYR A 231 5.80 -3.15 -5.70
CA TYR A 231 5.02 -3.31 -4.47
C TYR A 231 3.85 -2.31 -4.44
N LEU A 232 2.89 -2.54 -3.55
CA LEU A 232 2.02 -1.46 -3.06
C LEU A 232 2.61 -0.90 -1.78
N PHE A 233 2.96 0.38 -1.81
CA PHE A 233 3.15 1.19 -0.62
C PHE A 233 1.78 1.62 -0.10
N ALA A 234 1.47 1.29 1.15
CA ALA A 234 0.11 1.36 1.68
C ALA A 234 0.06 1.95 3.09
N GLU A 235 -1.03 2.65 3.37
CA GLU A 235 -1.44 3.00 4.73
C GLU A 235 -1.79 1.74 5.54
N ASN A 236 -1.86 1.88 6.86
CA ASN A 236 -2.36 0.83 7.75
C ASN A 236 -3.82 1.10 8.10
N MET A 237 -4.64 0.04 8.16
CA MET A 237 -6.00 0.16 8.67
C MET A 237 -5.95 0.16 10.20
N ASP A 238 -6.29 1.30 10.80
CA ASP A 238 -6.24 1.50 12.24
C ASP A 238 -7.22 2.60 12.67
N ARG A 239 -7.22 2.92 13.97
CA ARG A 239 -8.00 4.04 14.54
C ARG A 239 -7.69 5.38 13.88
N LYS A 240 -6.45 5.63 13.43
CA LYS A 240 -6.07 6.91 12.78
C LYS A 240 -6.74 7.04 11.41
N GLU A 241 -6.90 5.94 10.66
CA GLU A 241 -7.45 5.95 9.29
C GLU A 241 -8.93 6.31 9.31
N LEU A 242 -9.64 5.68 10.24
CA LEU A 242 -11.07 5.88 10.43
C LEU A 242 -11.38 7.11 11.31
N LYS A 243 -10.37 7.77 11.87
CA LYS A 243 -10.50 8.89 12.83
C LYS A 243 -11.45 8.59 14.00
N LEU A 244 -11.47 7.34 14.48
CA LEU A 244 -12.34 6.95 15.61
C LEU A 244 -11.99 7.76 16.86
N LYS A 245 -12.99 8.09 17.68
CA LYS A 245 -12.77 8.86 18.91
C LYS A 245 -11.84 8.11 19.85
N LYS A 246 -10.87 8.84 20.42
CA LYS A 246 -9.94 8.30 21.40
C LYS A 246 -10.70 7.86 22.65
N GLN A 247 -10.20 6.82 23.31
CA GLN A 247 -10.69 6.42 24.62
C GLN A 247 -10.51 7.55 25.64
N THR A 248 -11.55 7.79 26.41
CA THR A 248 -11.55 8.65 27.60
C THR A 248 -11.02 7.87 28.81
N THR A 249 -10.71 8.58 29.89
CA THR A 249 -10.36 7.96 31.18
C THR A 249 -11.51 7.14 31.77
N ALA A 250 -12.75 7.38 31.33
CA ALA A 250 -13.93 6.59 31.70
C ALA A 250 -14.08 5.31 30.86
N GLY A 251 -13.15 5.03 29.92
CA GLY A 251 -13.21 3.84 29.06
C GLY A 251 -14.26 3.93 27.96
N THR A 252 -14.57 5.16 27.51
CA THR A 252 -15.52 5.41 26.44
C THR A 252 -14.82 5.97 25.21
N GLY A 253 -15.26 5.59 24.01
CA GLY A 253 -14.62 6.00 22.76
C GLY A 253 -14.99 5.10 21.60
N GLY A 254 -14.28 5.25 20.48
CA GLY A 254 -14.43 4.36 19.34
C GLY A 254 -13.77 3.00 19.54
N GLU A 255 -14.16 2.05 18.72
CA GLU A 255 -13.62 0.67 18.75
C GLU A 255 -13.35 0.17 17.34
N LEU A 256 -12.37 -0.71 17.23
CA LEU A 256 -11.94 -1.35 16.00
C LEU A 256 -11.59 -2.82 16.26
N TYR A 257 -12.30 -3.71 15.59
CA TYR A 257 -12.13 -5.15 15.69
C TYR A 257 -11.81 -5.73 14.33
N LYS A 258 -10.78 -6.55 14.22
CA LYS A 258 -10.37 -7.18 12.97
C LYS A 258 -10.84 -8.62 12.93
N GLY A 259 -11.52 -9.01 11.86
CA GLY A 259 -11.87 -10.41 11.60
C GLY A 259 -10.63 -11.18 11.17
N THR A 260 -10.23 -12.19 11.95
CA THR A 260 -9.00 -12.97 11.71
C THR A 260 -9.26 -14.42 11.31
N SER A 261 -10.50 -14.89 11.44
CA SER A 261 -10.96 -16.25 11.12
C SER A 261 -12.45 -16.27 10.79
N TRP A 262 -12.95 -17.41 10.31
CA TRP A 262 -14.38 -17.67 10.06
C TRP A 262 -15.03 -18.40 11.25
N ASP A 263 -14.77 -17.91 12.46
CA ASP A 263 -15.33 -18.51 13.67
C ASP A 263 -16.79 -18.09 13.91
N ALA A 264 -17.42 -18.72 14.90
CA ALA A 264 -18.82 -18.45 15.24
C ALA A 264 -19.10 -16.97 15.55
N GLY A 265 -18.14 -16.25 16.15
CA GLY A 265 -18.29 -14.84 16.49
C GLY A 265 -18.20 -13.89 15.29
N THR A 266 -17.32 -14.17 14.31
CA THR A 266 -17.16 -13.35 13.10
C THR A 266 -18.22 -13.63 12.04
N LEU A 267 -18.68 -14.88 11.95
CA LEU A 267 -19.78 -15.27 11.06
C LEU A 267 -21.18 -15.02 11.64
N PHE A 268 -21.26 -14.61 12.91
CA PHE A 268 -22.52 -14.53 13.67
C PHE A 268 -23.27 -15.88 13.71
N ALA A 269 -22.54 -16.99 13.77
CA ALA A 269 -23.09 -18.34 13.88
C ALA A 269 -23.25 -18.83 15.33
N GLY A 270 -22.76 -18.06 16.29
CA GLY A 270 -22.93 -18.31 17.72
C GLY A 270 -22.33 -17.19 18.54
N VAL A 271 -22.51 -17.28 19.86
CA VAL A 271 -21.98 -16.32 20.82
C VAL A 271 -20.90 -17.02 21.66
N PRO A 272 -19.61 -16.87 21.34
CA PRO A 272 -18.55 -17.45 22.15
C PRO A 272 -18.53 -16.84 23.54
N ASN A 273 -18.29 -17.68 24.56
CA ASN A 273 -18.12 -17.20 25.93
C ASN A 273 -17.04 -16.12 26.01
N LEU A 274 -17.27 -15.11 26.85
CA LEU A 274 -16.25 -14.10 27.15
C LEU A 274 -15.00 -14.76 27.75
N PRO A 275 -13.80 -14.25 27.42
CA PRO A 275 -12.56 -14.82 27.92
C PRO A 275 -12.43 -14.55 29.43
N ALA A 276 -11.96 -15.55 30.18
CA ALA A 276 -11.78 -15.44 31.64
C ALA A 276 -10.61 -14.52 32.05
N LYS A 277 -9.73 -14.16 31.10
CA LYS A 277 -8.59 -13.27 31.29
C LYS A 277 -8.49 -12.31 30.09
N PRO A 278 -7.92 -11.12 30.26
CA PRO A 278 -7.65 -10.21 29.14
C PRO A 278 -6.87 -10.92 28.03
N THR A 279 -7.37 -10.80 26.81
CA THR A 279 -6.78 -11.34 25.58
C THR A 279 -7.17 -10.44 24.41
N ALA A 280 -6.25 -10.30 23.45
CA ALA A 280 -6.48 -9.58 22.21
C ALA A 280 -7.37 -10.35 21.23
N LEU A 281 -7.71 -11.61 21.50
CA LEU A 281 -8.52 -12.46 20.62
C LEU A 281 -9.81 -12.95 21.30
N TRP A 282 -10.95 -12.82 20.62
CA TRP A 282 -12.22 -13.40 21.04
C TRP A 282 -13.11 -13.75 19.85
N GLY A 283 -13.57 -15.00 19.75
CA GLY A 283 -14.56 -15.41 18.76
C GLY A 283 -14.18 -15.19 17.29
N GLY A 284 -12.87 -15.23 16.99
CA GLY A 284 -12.31 -14.94 15.67
C GLY A 284 -11.96 -13.47 15.41
N TRP A 285 -12.29 -12.58 16.35
CA TRP A 285 -11.92 -11.17 16.31
C TRP A 285 -10.59 -10.93 17.02
N GLU A 286 -9.80 -10.01 16.47
CA GLU A 286 -8.66 -9.36 17.11
C GLU A 286 -9.06 -7.94 17.52
N LEU A 287 -8.82 -7.57 18.77
CA LEU A 287 -9.05 -6.19 19.26
C LEU A 287 -7.89 -5.32 18.80
N ASP A 288 -8.14 -4.48 17.81
CA ASP A 288 -7.16 -3.53 17.27
C ASP A 288 -7.19 -2.20 18.04
N TYR A 289 -8.40 -1.69 18.34
CA TYR A 289 -8.59 -0.51 19.16
C TYR A 289 -9.79 -0.65 20.10
N PRO A 290 -9.66 -0.29 21.40
CA PRO A 290 -8.48 0.30 22.02
C PRO A 290 -7.30 -0.64 22.25
N ASP A 291 -6.10 -0.13 21.99
CA ASP A 291 -4.83 -0.77 22.33
C ASP A 291 -4.60 -0.65 23.85
N SER A 292 -5.01 -1.68 24.58
CA SER A 292 -4.99 -1.74 26.04
C SER A 292 -4.69 -3.16 26.52
N SER A 293 -3.89 -3.28 27.59
CA SER A 293 -3.63 -4.56 28.26
C SER A 293 -4.86 -5.13 28.98
N GLN A 294 -5.87 -4.29 29.23
CA GLN A 294 -7.16 -4.66 29.79
C GLN A 294 -8.19 -4.66 28.66
N THR A 295 -8.28 -5.77 27.93
CA THR A 295 -9.24 -5.89 26.82
C THR A 295 -10.66 -6.06 27.34
N ASN A 296 -11.62 -5.40 26.66
CA ASN A 296 -13.04 -5.49 26.98
C ASN A 296 -13.84 -5.87 25.74
N TRP A 297 -14.42 -7.07 25.77
CA TRP A 297 -15.21 -7.63 24.68
C TRP A 297 -16.72 -7.44 24.87
N SER A 298 -17.17 -6.82 25.96
CA SER A 298 -18.59 -6.77 26.33
C SER A 298 -19.46 -6.10 25.27
N ALA A 299 -18.99 -5.00 24.65
CA ALA A 299 -19.73 -4.30 23.61
C ALA A 299 -19.95 -5.19 22.38
N LEU A 300 -18.87 -5.78 21.86
CA LEU A 300 -18.93 -6.68 20.71
C LEU A 300 -19.70 -7.97 21.04
N HIS A 301 -19.52 -8.54 22.23
CA HIS A 301 -20.28 -9.70 22.69
C HIS A 301 -21.78 -9.41 22.72
N ASN A 302 -22.20 -8.29 23.30
CA ASN A 302 -23.61 -7.90 23.34
C ASN A 302 -24.18 -7.61 21.94
N PHE A 303 -23.35 -7.08 21.05
CA PHE A 303 -23.73 -6.94 19.64
C PHE A 303 -23.93 -8.31 18.98
N THR A 304 -22.96 -9.23 19.08
CA THR A 304 -23.05 -10.59 18.55
C THR A 304 -24.25 -11.34 19.15
N ASP A 305 -24.46 -11.26 20.46
CA ASP A 305 -25.61 -11.85 21.16
C ASP A 305 -26.93 -11.34 20.61
N PHE A 306 -27.06 -10.02 20.40
CA PHE A 306 -28.25 -9.45 19.77
C PHE A 306 -28.46 -10.01 18.34
N ILE A 307 -27.41 -10.09 17.52
CA ILE A 307 -27.53 -10.63 16.16
C ILE A 307 -27.93 -12.11 16.16
N VAL A 308 -27.43 -12.91 17.10
CA VAL A 308 -27.65 -14.36 17.14
C VAL A 308 -28.97 -14.71 17.83
N ASN A 309 -29.28 -14.10 18.97
CA ASN A 309 -30.30 -14.57 19.91
C ASN A 309 -31.56 -13.69 20.00
N ALA A 310 -31.56 -12.46 19.48
CA ALA A 310 -32.79 -11.66 19.46
C ALA A 310 -33.90 -12.39 18.69
N SER A 311 -35.18 -12.12 18.95
CA SER A 311 -36.27 -12.59 18.07
C SER A 311 -36.25 -11.82 16.75
N ASP A 312 -36.81 -12.36 15.67
CA ASP A 312 -36.83 -11.65 14.37
C ASP A 312 -37.58 -10.32 14.42
N SER A 313 -38.64 -10.24 15.24
CA SER A 313 -39.35 -8.99 15.52
C SER A 313 -38.44 -7.98 16.23
N THR A 314 -37.72 -8.42 17.26
CA THR A 314 -36.78 -7.55 18.00
C THR A 314 -35.61 -7.11 17.12
N PHE A 315 -35.05 -8.03 16.33
CA PHE A 315 -33.94 -7.76 15.43
C PHE A 315 -34.32 -6.72 14.38
N SER A 316 -35.40 -6.96 13.62
CA SER A 316 -35.86 -6.05 12.57
C SER A 316 -36.18 -4.64 13.08
N GLN A 317 -36.68 -4.51 14.31
CA GLN A 317 -36.99 -3.20 14.91
C GLN A 317 -35.76 -2.46 15.43
N GLN A 318 -34.71 -3.16 15.88
CA GLN A 318 -33.61 -2.53 16.63
C GLN A 318 -32.26 -2.53 15.89
N VAL A 319 -32.11 -3.32 14.82
CA VAL A 319 -30.81 -3.48 14.15
C VAL A 319 -30.30 -2.18 13.52
N SER A 320 -31.20 -1.33 13.00
CA SER A 320 -30.86 -0.04 12.39
C SER A 320 -30.19 0.95 13.36
N ALA A 321 -30.40 0.79 14.67
CA ALA A 321 -29.74 1.58 15.70
C ALA A 321 -28.34 1.04 16.07
N LYS A 322 -28.02 -0.18 15.63
CA LYS A 322 -26.78 -0.90 15.98
C LYS A 322 -25.81 -1.01 14.82
N ILE A 323 -26.28 -0.87 13.58
CA ILE A 323 -25.44 -0.89 12.37
C ILE A 323 -25.70 0.34 11.49
N ARG A 324 -24.70 0.69 10.69
CA ARG A 324 -24.84 1.62 9.56
C ARG A 324 -25.42 0.87 8.37
N GLU A 325 -26.74 0.90 8.20
CA GLU A 325 -27.42 0.16 7.12
C GLU A 325 -26.86 0.51 5.73
N ASP A 326 -26.54 1.79 5.48
CA ASP A 326 -25.91 2.28 4.25
C ASP A 326 -24.55 1.60 3.98
N ASN A 327 -23.70 1.53 4.98
CA ASN A 327 -22.41 0.84 4.89
C ASN A 327 -22.56 -0.67 4.69
N PHE A 328 -23.49 -1.32 5.39
CA PHE A 328 -23.73 -2.76 5.26
C PHE A 328 -24.31 -3.11 3.89
N VAL A 329 -25.16 -2.25 3.31
CA VAL A 329 -25.64 -2.40 1.92
C VAL A 329 -24.48 -2.29 0.94
N ASP A 330 -23.66 -1.24 1.04
CA ASP A 330 -22.48 -1.05 0.18
C ASP A 330 -21.53 -2.24 0.30
N TYR A 331 -21.26 -2.72 1.52
CA TYR A 331 -20.37 -3.85 1.77
C TYR A 331 -20.93 -5.15 1.19
N PHE A 332 -22.23 -5.42 1.32
CA PHE A 332 -22.83 -6.62 0.76
C PHE A 332 -22.73 -6.67 -0.77
N ILE A 333 -22.95 -5.52 -1.44
CA ILE A 333 -22.75 -5.39 -2.88
C ILE A 333 -21.27 -5.59 -3.22
N PHE A 334 -20.37 -4.92 -2.50
CA PHE A 334 -18.93 -5.02 -2.72
C PHE A 334 -18.41 -6.45 -2.59
N LEU A 335 -18.74 -7.13 -1.49
CA LEU A 335 -18.38 -8.52 -1.21
C LEU A 335 -18.74 -9.44 -2.39
N ASN A 336 -19.95 -9.28 -2.93
CA ASN A 336 -20.47 -10.11 -4.00
C ASN A 336 -19.94 -9.70 -5.38
N LEU A 337 -19.79 -8.40 -5.65
CA LEU A 337 -19.18 -7.88 -6.89
C LEU A 337 -17.75 -8.39 -7.06
N LEU A 338 -16.97 -8.36 -5.98
CA LEU A 338 -15.57 -8.80 -5.98
C LEU A 338 -15.45 -10.32 -5.93
N ARG A 339 -16.52 -11.03 -5.54
CA ARG A 339 -16.48 -12.44 -5.13
C ARG A 339 -15.39 -12.67 -4.07
N ALA A 340 -15.35 -11.81 -3.05
CA ALA A 340 -14.30 -11.84 -2.02
C ALA A 340 -14.60 -12.91 -0.95
N GLU A 341 -14.36 -14.19 -1.29
CA GLU A 341 -14.74 -15.36 -0.47
C GLU A 341 -14.17 -15.32 0.95
N ASP A 342 -12.95 -14.80 1.12
CA ASP A 342 -12.25 -14.69 2.41
C ASP A 342 -12.85 -13.58 3.31
N ASN A 343 -13.68 -12.70 2.76
CA ASN A 343 -14.14 -11.48 3.43
C ASN A 343 -15.54 -11.59 4.07
N GLN A 344 -16.07 -12.80 4.30
CA GLN A 344 -17.40 -12.98 4.93
C GLN A 344 -17.39 -12.76 6.47
N GLY A 345 -16.21 -12.76 7.08
CA GLY A 345 -16.01 -12.66 8.53
C GLY A 345 -14.54 -12.55 8.92
N LYS A 346 -13.63 -12.92 8.01
CA LYS A 346 -12.20 -12.63 8.06
C LYS A 346 -11.87 -11.45 7.13
N ASN A 347 -10.67 -10.88 7.25
CA ASN A 347 -10.17 -9.85 6.34
C ASN A 347 -11.12 -8.64 6.20
N LEU A 348 -11.63 -8.19 7.35
CA LEU A 348 -12.43 -6.99 7.47
C LEU A 348 -12.26 -6.43 8.87
N PHE A 349 -12.66 -5.18 9.04
CA PHE A 349 -12.79 -4.56 10.34
C PHE A 349 -14.24 -4.24 10.62
N LEU A 350 -14.68 -4.48 11.85
CA LEU A 350 -15.91 -3.95 12.41
C LEU A 350 -15.55 -2.80 13.35
N ALA A 351 -16.11 -1.63 13.10
CA ALA A 351 -15.72 -0.40 13.78
C ALA A 351 -16.93 0.40 14.25
N ARG A 352 -16.76 1.19 15.32
CA ARG A 352 -17.71 2.24 15.70
C ARG A 352 -16.98 3.53 16.05
N TYR A 353 -17.55 4.66 15.65
CA TYR A 353 -16.92 5.98 15.77
C TYR A 353 -16.73 6.44 17.22
N ASN A 354 -17.70 6.13 18.09
CA ASN A 354 -17.70 6.38 19.53
C ASN A 354 -18.61 5.35 20.25
N GLU A 355 -18.76 5.42 21.57
CA GLU A 355 -19.48 4.39 22.35
C GLU A 355 -20.99 4.28 22.06
N THR A 356 -21.59 5.33 21.50
CA THR A 356 -23.02 5.36 21.14
C THR A 356 -23.27 5.13 19.65
N ALA A 357 -22.20 5.13 18.85
CA ALA A 357 -22.28 5.00 17.41
C ALA A 357 -22.65 3.56 17.00
N PRO A 358 -23.44 3.39 15.93
CA PRO A 358 -23.64 2.10 15.30
C PRO A 358 -22.35 1.59 14.66
N TYR A 359 -22.25 0.26 14.55
CA TYR A 359 -21.13 -0.41 13.90
C TYR A 359 -21.19 -0.26 12.37
N PHE A 360 -20.01 -0.25 11.74
CA PHE A 360 -19.82 -0.27 10.29
C PHE A 360 -18.62 -1.16 9.93
N ILE A 361 -18.56 -1.62 8.68
CA ILE A 361 -17.51 -2.48 8.14
C ILE A 361 -16.52 -1.66 7.32
N ALA A 362 -15.23 -1.92 7.50
CA ALA A 362 -14.16 -1.47 6.61
C ALA A 362 -13.44 -2.71 6.02
N PRO A 363 -13.34 -2.84 4.69
CA PRO A 363 -12.70 -3.99 4.05
C PRO A 363 -11.18 -3.95 4.22
N TRP A 364 -10.57 -5.13 4.26
CA TRP A 364 -9.12 -5.32 4.38
C TRP A 364 -8.67 -6.54 3.57
N ASP A 365 -7.40 -6.58 3.16
CA ASP A 365 -6.76 -7.76 2.55
C ASP A 365 -7.60 -8.37 1.40
N LEU A 366 -7.61 -7.66 0.27
CA LEU A 366 -8.50 -7.89 -0.88
C LEU A 366 -7.77 -8.47 -2.10
N ASP A 367 -6.70 -9.22 -1.86
CA ASP A 367 -5.95 -9.93 -2.90
C ASP A 367 -6.73 -11.13 -3.46
N GLY A 368 -7.43 -11.87 -2.59
CA GLY A 368 -8.37 -12.95 -2.90
C GLY A 368 -9.73 -12.48 -3.42
N ALA A 369 -9.72 -11.74 -4.53
CA ALA A 369 -10.90 -11.20 -5.19
C ALA A 369 -10.79 -11.32 -6.73
N TRP A 370 -11.84 -10.91 -7.44
CA TRP A 370 -11.88 -10.81 -8.91
C TRP A 370 -11.61 -12.15 -9.62
N GLY A 371 -12.22 -13.22 -9.10
CA GLY A 371 -12.06 -14.58 -9.64
C GLY A 371 -10.81 -15.32 -9.15
N TYR A 372 -10.12 -14.78 -8.15
CA TYR A 372 -8.98 -15.43 -7.49
C TYR A 372 -9.27 -15.67 -6.02
N TYR A 373 -8.78 -16.80 -5.50
CA TYR A 373 -8.79 -17.12 -4.08
C TYR A 373 -7.54 -16.57 -3.39
N TRP A 374 -7.52 -16.54 -2.06
CA TRP A 374 -6.42 -15.97 -1.26
C TRP A 374 -5.05 -16.61 -1.53
N ASN A 375 -4.99 -17.83 -2.06
CA ASN A 375 -3.75 -18.50 -2.43
C ASN A 375 -3.30 -18.23 -3.89
N GLY A 376 -4.07 -17.45 -4.66
CA GLY A 376 -3.83 -17.15 -6.07
C GLY A 376 -4.47 -18.13 -7.06
N ASP A 377 -5.20 -19.14 -6.57
CA ASP A 377 -5.94 -20.06 -7.43
C ASP A 377 -7.14 -19.38 -8.07
N GLN A 378 -7.40 -19.71 -9.33
CA GLN A 378 -8.56 -19.20 -10.03
C GLN A 378 -9.83 -19.93 -9.56
N ARG A 379 -10.90 -19.17 -9.31
CA ARG A 379 -12.21 -19.67 -8.89
C ARG A 379 -13.25 -19.23 -9.91
N ASN A 380 -13.86 -20.21 -10.57
CA ASN A 380 -14.92 -19.97 -11.56
C ASN A 380 -16.31 -20.24 -10.96
N MET A 381 -16.59 -19.68 -9.78
CA MET A 381 -17.93 -19.69 -9.17
C MET A 381 -18.63 -18.37 -9.50
N THR A 382 -19.83 -18.48 -10.06
CA THR A 382 -20.58 -17.33 -10.61
C THR A 382 -22.07 -17.34 -10.27
N ASN A 383 -22.52 -18.35 -9.52
CA ASN A 383 -23.94 -18.66 -9.34
C ASN A 383 -24.36 -18.76 -7.87
N ASP A 384 -23.62 -18.12 -6.97
CA ASP A 384 -23.90 -18.07 -5.54
C ASP A 384 -23.68 -16.66 -4.98
N ILE A 385 -24.21 -16.43 -3.78
CA ILE A 385 -24.13 -15.16 -3.06
C ILE A 385 -23.33 -15.39 -1.78
N LEU A 386 -22.26 -14.62 -1.61
CA LEU A 386 -21.49 -14.58 -0.38
C LEU A 386 -22.26 -13.83 0.71
N SER A 387 -22.24 -14.39 1.91
CA SER A 387 -23.01 -13.87 3.03
C SER A 387 -22.45 -14.38 4.38
N ASN A 388 -22.97 -13.85 5.47
CA ASN A 388 -22.83 -14.41 6.80
C ASN A 388 -24.20 -14.36 7.51
N ASN A 389 -24.30 -14.83 8.75
CA ASN A 389 -25.60 -14.91 9.40
C ASN A 389 -26.22 -13.54 9.69
N LEU A 390 -25.42 -12.48 9.85
CA LEU A 390 -25.94 -11.12 9.96
C LEU A 390 -26.62 -10.69 8.65
N PHE A 391 -25.96 -10.84 7.51
CA PHE A 391 -26.54 -10.52 6.21
C PHE A 391 -27.74 -11.40 5.88
N ASN A 392 -27.67 -12.70 6.15
CA ASN A 392 -28.81 -13.61 5.97
C ASN A 392 -30.03 -13.14 6.75
N ARG A 393 -29.82 -12.70 8.00
CA ARG A 393 -30.89 -12.21 8.87
C ARG A 393 -31.45 -10.86 8.42
N LEU A 394 -30.59 -9.94 7.98
CA LEU A 394 -31.02 -8.67 7.37
C LEU A 394 -31.89 -8.93 6.14
N LEU A 395 -31.48 -9.84 5.26
CA LEU A 395 -32.23 -10.19 4.05
C LEU A 395 -33.58 -10.86 4.35
N SER A 396 -33.65 -11.71 5.38
CA SER A 396 -34.88 -12.43 5.71
C SER A 396 -35.89 -11.60 6.50
N THR A 397 -35.45 -10.64 7.32
CA THR A 397 -36.31 -9.97 8.31
C THR A 397 -36.38 -8.44 8.21
N ASN A 398 -35.46 -7.78 7.49
CA ASN A 398 -35.39 -6.31 7.42
C ASN A 398 -35.77 -5.79 6.02
N GLU A 399 -37.01 -5.32 5.87
CA GLU A 399 -37.52 -4.73 4.62
C GLU A 399 -36.79 -3.44 4.23
N SER A 400 -36.37 -2.63 5.20
CA SER A 400 -35.58 -1.42 4.95
C SER A 400 -34.26 -1.76 4.26
N PHE A 401 -33.54 -2.75 4.78
CA PHE A 401 -32.28 -3.22 4.22
C PHE A 401 -32.46 -3.75 2.79
N LYS A 402 -33.46 -4.60 2.55
CA LYS A 402 -33.76 -5.11 1.19
C LYS A 402 -34.09 -3.98 0.21
N SER A 403 -34.90 -3.01 0.62
CA SER A 403 -35.26 -1.87 -0.22
C SER A 403 -34.04 -1.01 -0.56
N GLN A 404 -33.19 -0.73 0.43
CA GLN A 404 -31.96 0.04 0.23
C GLN A 404 -30.96 -0.72 -0.64
N LEU A 405 -30.81 -2.03 -0.43
CA LEU A 405 -29.95 -2.89 -1.25
C LEU A 405 -30.37 -2.86 -2.72
N ALA A 406 -31.66 -3.05 -3.01
CA ALA A 406 -32.17 -2.99 -4.37
C ALA A 406 -31.96 -1.60 -5.00
N LYS A 407 -32.29 -0.53 -4.29
CA LYS A 407 -32.09 0.86 -4.77
C LYS A 407 -30.62 1.13 -5.07
N ARG A 408 -29.73 0.71 -4.17
CA ARG A 408 -28.30 0.93 -4.30
C ARG A 408 -27.74 0.16 -5.49
N TRP A 409 -28.10 -1.12 -5.64
CA TRP A 409 -27.71 -1.95 -6.79
C TRP A 409 -28.03 -1.28 -8.13
N PHE A 410 -29.24 -0.76 -8.33
CA PHE A 410 -29.63 -0.11 -9.58
C PHE A 410 -29.05 1.31 -9.78
N SER A 411 -28.39 1.87 -8.77
CA SER A 411 -27.77 3.21 -8.84
C SER A 411 -26.29 3.19 -9.20
N LEU A 412 -25.64 2.02 -9.06
CA LEU A 412 -24.25 1.76 -9.45
C LEU A 412 -24.21 1.40 -10.94
#